data_AF-A0A968HQM3-F1
#
_entry.id   AF-A0A968HQM3-F1
#
_cell.length_a   1.000
_cell.length_b   1.000
_cell.length_c   1.000
_cell.angle_alpha   90.00
_cell.angle_beta   90.00
_cell.angle_gamma   90.00
#
_symmetry.space_group_name_H-M   'P 1'
#
loop_
_entity.id
_entity.type
_entity.pdbx_description
1 polymer ?
#
loop_
_entity_poly.entity_id
_entity_poly.type
_entity_poly.pdbx_seq_one_letter_code
_entity_poly.pdbx_strand_id
1 'polypeptide(L)'
;MARRFLSLLLAGALFQCAEPDLFRAEGLGESPLDNRLAVESSFCTEDPTTLNFPTKILFVVDTSQSMNRTDPQGQRLLAVQEVVDAFIDDPGVSFAIIQFSGQTTVLTSTTIINSVGVPERVDGFTRDRQNIENAIVRLGVAESTTDYEGALSQVLRVLSDDMLRSDEQDLSRSKYVVIFLSDGLPNPVDPPTNTRGSILELVGEISELKEVFRPAELRLHTALVLGTGLTGSRCSDVSFEQESLQTCESTPTSRPARPTTTVSGSASRPRRSGSCARCPRQGTAPAGASRTARRSTSCASTSRASVACSR
;
A
#
# COMPACT_ATOMS: atom_id res chain seq x y z
N MET A 1 -84.15 41.47 -6.84
CA MET A 1 -83.22 40.54 -6.14
C MET A 1 -81.83 41.15 -6.23
N ALA A 2 -81.43 42.07 -5.35
CA ALA A 2 -80.96 41.90 -3.97
C ALA A 2 -79.61 41.18 -3.83
N ARG A 3 -78.60 41.98 -3.44
CA ARG A 3 -77.33 41.66 -2.73
C ARG A 3 -76.13 41.28 -3.59
N ARG A 4 -74.90 41.74 -3.32
CA ARG A 4 -74.32 42.83 -2.51
C ARG A 4 -72.82 42.79 -2.87
N PHE A 5 -72.23 43.96 -3.11
CA PHE A 5 -70.77 44.15 -3.11
C PHE A 5 -70.19 43.77 -1.74
N LEU A 6 -69.08 43.03 -1.70
CA LEU A 6 -68.14 43.10 -0.59
C LEU A 6 -66.72 42.76 -1.05
N SER A 7 -65.90 43.80 -1.10
CA SER A 7 -64.46 43.79 -1.18
C SER A 7 -63.84 43.07 0.01
N LEU A 8 -62.81 42.25 -0.19
CA LEU A 8 -61.85 41.95 0.88
C LEU A 8 -60.41 41.98 0.32
N LEU A 9 -59.77 43.11 0.59
CA LEU A 9 -58.34 43.35 0.62
C LEU A 9 -57.89 43.01 2.06
N LEU A 10 -56.97 42.05 2.26
CA LEU A 10 -56.18 41.94 3.50
C LEU A 10 -54.99 41.01 3.22
N ALA A 11 -53.86 41.57 2.78
CA ALA A 11 -52.76 42.09 3.61
C ALA A 11 -51.89 40.95 4.17
N GLY A 12 -50.66 40.88 3.63
CA GLY A 12 -49.64 39.91 4.02
C GLY A 12 -49.25 40.04 5.49
N ALA A 13 -49.32 38.91 6.20
CA ALA A 13 -48.73 38.76 7.50
C ALA A 13 -47.20 38.70 7.34
N LEU A 14 -46.56 39.84 7.57
CA LEU A 14 -45.14 39.92 7.89
C LEU A 14 -44.92 39.13 9.19
N PHE A 15 -44.35 37.93 9.09
CA PHE A 15 -43.67 37.29 10.21
C PHE A 15 -42.41 38.11 10.51
N GLN A 16 -42.55 39.17 11.31
CA GLN A 16 -41.42 39.74 12.01
C GLN A 16 -41.01 38.73 13.09
N CYS A 17 -39.84 38.13 12.93
CA CYS A 17 -39.10 37.59 14.06
C CYS A 17 -38.96 38.73 15.07
N ALA A 18 -39.71 38.67 16.16
CA ALA A 18 -39.39 39.47 17.33
C ALA A 18 -38.05 38.95 17.83
N GLU A 19 -36.98 39.73 17.69
CA GLU A 19 -35.75 39.55 18.46
C GLU A 19 -36.14 39.76 19.93
N PRO A 20 -36.14 38.71 20.77
CA PRO A 20 -36.38 38.92 22.18
C PRO A 20 -35.18 39.69 22.72
N ASP A 21 -35.40 40.95 23.09
CA ASP A 21 -34.44 41.68 23.91
C ASP A 21 -34.25 40.90 25.22
N LEU A 22 -33.08 40.27 25.34
CA LEU A 22 -32.63 39.61 26.56
C LEU A 22 -32.35 40.68 27.61
N PHE A 23 -33.37 41.06 28.38
CA PHE A 23 -33.19 41.91 29.54
C PHE A 23 -32.36 41.14 30.59
N ARG A 24 -31.17 41.67 30.89
CA ARG A 24 -30.38 41.24 32.04
C ARG A 24 -31.19 41.57 33.31
N ALA A 25 -31.56 40.55 34.08
CA ALA A 25 -32.23 40.78 35.36
C ALA A 25 -31.34 41.64 36.27
N GLU A 26 -31.78 42.87 36.53
CA GLU A 26 -31.14 43.75 37.51
C GLU A 26 -31.27 43.11 38.90
N GLY A 27 -30.12 42.84 39.55
CA GLY A 27 -30.08 42.20 40.87
C GLY A 27 -29.32 40.87 40.93
N LEU A 28 -28.91 40.31 39.78
CA LEU A 28 -27.76 39.41 39.77
C LEU A 28 -26.53 40.29 39.94
N GLY A 29 -26.15 40.55 41.19
CA GLY A 29 -24.90 41.24 41.52
C GLY A 29 -23.74 40.61 40.74
N GLU A 30 -22.65 41.35 40.56
CA GLU A 30 -21.42 40.84 39.95
C GLU A 30 -21.00 39.56 40.70
N SER A 31 -21.48 38.41 40.23
CA SER A 31 -21.02 37.12 40.68
C SER A 31 -19.54 37.15 40.29
N PRO A 32 -18.61 37.05 41.26
CA PRO A 32 -17.19 37.12 40.95
C PRO A 32 -16.94 36.13 39.82
N LEU A 33 -16.56 36.65 38.64
CA LEU A 33 -16.26 35.82 37.49
C LEU A 33 -15.24 34.79 37.98
N ASP A 34 -15.62 33.51 37.95
CA ASP A 34 -14.75 32.42 38.37
C ASP A 34 -13.67 32.20 37.31
N ASN A 35 -12.73 33.13 37.26
CA ASN A 35 -11.54 33.11 36.40
C ASN A 35 -10.44 32.22 37.01
N ARG A 36 -10.81 31.16 37.74
CA ARG A 36 -9.86 30.26 38.43
C ARG A 36 -9.38 29.09 37.57
N LEU A 37 -9.91 28.96 36.36
CA LEU A 37 -9.43 27.95 35.41
C LEU A 37 -8.47 28.59 34.41
N ALA A 38 -7.18 28.59 34.76
CA ALA A 38 -6.11 28.84 33.79
C ALA A 38 -5.60 27.48 33.29
N VAL A 39 -5.74 27.22 31.99
CA VAL A 39 -5.17 26.05 31.35
C VAL A 39 -3.86 26.48 30.71
N GLU A 40 -2.75 26.12 31.33
CA GLU A 40 -1.42 26.25 30.74
C GLU A 40 -1.12 24.94 29.98
N SER A 41 -0.82 25.04 28.70
CA SER A 41 -0.35 23.91 27.91
C SER A 41 1.03 24.24 27.34
N SER A 42 1.94 23.28 27.41
CA SER A 42 3.21 23.32 26.70
C SER A 42 3.13 22.31 25.56
N PHE A 43 3.56 22.71 24.37
CA PHE A 43 3.63 21.85 23.20
C PHE A 43 5.10 21.59 22.89
N CYS A 44 5.57 20.37 23.16
CA CYS A 44 6.91 19.95 22.75
C CYS A 44 6.82 19.44 21.31
N THR A 45 7.56 20.08 20.41
CA THR A 45 7.79 19.53 19.07
C THR A 45 8.97 18.55 19.16
N GLU A 46 8.83 17.39 18.52
CA GLU A 46 9.96 16.48 18.34
C GLU A 46 11.00 17.11 17.42
N ASP A 47 12.27 16.69 17.58
CA ASP A 47 13.33 17.12 16.68
C ASP A 47 13.02 16.60 15.26
N PRO A 48 12.82 17.49 14.28
CA PRO A 48 12.45 17.10 12.92
C PRO A 48 13.51 16.22 12.24
N THR A 49 14.75 16.21 12.74
CA THR A 49 15.82 15.36 12.21
C THR A 49 15.74 13.91 12.69
N THR A 50 14.97 13.65 13.75
CA THR A 50 14.70 12.31 14.29
C THR A 50 13.34 11.75 13.83
N LEU A 51 12.56 12.57 13.14
CA LEU A 51 11.19 12.27 12.75
C LEU A 51 11.19 11.32 11.54
N ASN A 52 10.93 10.04 11.79
CA ASN A 52 10.73 9.05 10.74
C ASN A 52 9.23 8.99 10.38
N PHE A 53 8.91 8.94 9.08
CA PHE A 53 7.55 8.78 8.58
C PHE A 53 7.43 7.41 7.93
N PRO A 54 6.93 6.38 8.65
CA PRO A 54 6.91 5.04 8.13
C PRO A 54 6.04 4.96 6.88
N THR A 55 6.62 4.46 5.78
CA THR A 55 5.89 4.19 4.54
C THR A 55 5.88 2.69 4.32
N LYS A 56 4.69 2.10 4.33
CA LYS A 56 4.46 0.66 4.25
C LYS A 56 3.83 0.33 2.90
N ILE A 57 4.58 -0.33 2.03
CA ILE A 57 4.15 -0.68 0.66
C ILE A 57 3.80 -2.16 0.62
N LEU A 58 2.54 -2.47 0.34
CA LEU A 58 2.02 -3.83 0.23
C LEU A 58 1.73 -4.16 -1.23
N PHE A 59 2.50 -5.07 -1.81
CA PHE A 59 2.23 -5.63 -3.14
C PHE A 59 1.30 -6.84 -3.02
N VAL A 60 0.25 -6.86 -3.82
CA VAL A 60 -0.68 -7.98 -3.94
C VAL A 60 -0.65 -8.41 -5.39
N VAL A 61 0.04 -9.51 -5.67
CA VAL A 61 0.45 -9.86 -7.04
C VAL A 61 -0.24 -11.14 -7.47
N ASP A 62 -0.97 -11.05 -8.58
CA ASP A 62 -1.57 -12.20 -9.23
C ASP A 62 -0.47 -13.09 -9.83
N THR A 63 -0.59 -14.38 -9.57
CA THR A 63 0.24 -15.44 -10.13
C THR A 63 -0.61 -16.54 -10.75
N SER A 64 -1.84 -16.22 -11.15
CA SER A 64 -2.74 -17.10 -11.87
C SER A 64 -2.17 -17.56 -13.23
N GLN A 65 -2.77 -18.59 -13.82
CA GLN A 65 -2.23 -19.23 -15.01
C GLN A 65 -2.35 -18.33 -16.24
N SER A 66 -3.32 -17.41 -16.24
CA SER A 66 -3.47 -16.39 -17.28
C SER A 66 -2.23 -15.50 -17.37
N MET A 67 -1.50 -15.31 -16.26
CA MET A 67 -0.24 -14.57 -16.23
C MET A 67 0.81 -15.14 -17.19
N ASN A 68 0.80 -16.44 -17.48
CA ASN A 68 1.71 -17.02 -18.48
C ASN A 68 1.41 -16.55 -19.91
N ARG A 69 0.22 -16.00 -20.16
CA ARG A 69 -0.18 -15.44 -21.46
C ARG A 69 -0.06 -13.92 -21.50
N THR A 70 -0.48 -13.24 -20.45
CA THR A 70 -0.48 -11.78 -20.36
C THR A 70 0.91 -11.24 -20.01
N ASP A 71 1.63 -11.90 -19.11
CA ASP A 71 2.99 -11.55 -18.69
C ASP A 71 3.97 -12.75 -18.82
N PRO A 72 4.20 -13.24 -20.05
CA PRO A 72 5.07 -14.40 -20.29
C PRO A 72 6.54 -14.14 -19.93
N GLN A 73 6.93 -12.87 -19.81
CA GLN A 73 8.30 -12.46 -19.50
C GLN A 73 8.49 -12.13 -18.01
N GLY A 74 7.43 -12.16 -17.20
CA GLY A 74 7.54 -11.82 -15.78
C GLY A 74 7.86 -10.34 -15.54
N GLN A 75 7.41 -9.43 -16.39
CA GLN A 75 7.56 -7.99 -16.24
C GLN A 75 7.02 -7.49 -14.89
N ARG A 76 6.03 -8.19 -14.30
CA ARG A 76 5.57 -7.88 -12.94
C ARG A 76 6.67 -8.02 -11.88
N LEU A 77 7.54 -9.02 -12.00
CA LEU A 77 8.66 -9.23 -11.06
C LEU A 77 9.63 -8.06 -11.16
N LEU A 78 9.93 -7.63 -12.40
CA LEU A 78 10.80 -6.49 -12.65
C LEU A 78 10.19 -5.20 -12.09
N ALA A 79 8.89 -4.97 -12.29
CA ALA A 79 8.21 -3.79 -11.75
C ALA A 79 8.24 -3.74 -10.21
N VAL A 80 7.97 -4.87 -9.55
CA VAL A 80 8.08 -4.95 -8.07
C VAL A 80 9.52 -4.72 -7.63
N GLN A 81 10.48 -5.35 -8.31
CA GLN A 81 11.90 -5.21 -8.01
C GLN A 81 12.39 -3.76 -8.17
N GLU A 82 11.99 -3.07 -9.23
CA GLU A 82 12.35 -1.66 -9.47
C GLU A 82 11.87 -0.74 -8.34
N VAL A 83 10.65 -0.95 -7.83
CA VAL A 83 10.12 -0.17 -6.70
C VAL A 83 10.87 -0.51 -5.41
N VAL A 84 11.15 -1.80 -5.16
CA VAL A 84 11.94 -2.21 -3.99
C VAL A 84 13.32 -1.59 -4.04
N ASP A 85 14.05 -1.75 -5.15
CA ASP A 85 15.41 -1.23 -5.31
C ASP A 85 15.47 0.31 -5.18
N ALA A 86 14.40 1.02 -5.56
CA ALA A 86 14.32 2.47 -5.42
C ALA A 86 14.19 2.96 -3.97
N PHE A 87 13.57 2.18 -3.08
CA PHE A 87 13.20 2.65 -1.73
C PHE A 87 13.74 1.82 -0.58
N ILE A 88 14.36 0.67 -0.83
CA ILE A 88 14.85 -0.25 0.22
C ILE A 88 15.94 0.37 1.13
N ASP A 89 16.71 1.32 0.61
CA ASP A 89 17.76 2.00 1.38
C ASP A 89 17.19 3.12 2.28
N ASP A 90 15.89 3.45 2.15
CA ASP A 90 15.22 4.42 3.02
C ASP A 90 14.87 3.78 4.38
N PRO A 91 15.32 4.37 5.52
CA PRO A 91 14.98 3.90 6.86
C PRO A 91 13.49 3.91 7.22
N GLY A 92 12.66 4.69 6.52
CA GLY A 92 11.23 4.78 6.73
C GLY A 92 10.41 3.78 5.93
N VAL A 93 10.98 3.12 4.92
CA VAL A 93 10.21 2.28 3.99
C VAL A 93 10.29 0.80 4.37
N SER A 94 9.13 0.14 4.36
CA SER A 94 9.02 -1.31 4.54
C SER A 94 8.05 -1.92 3.53
N PHE A 95 8.27 -3.19 3.21
CA PHE A 95 7.56 -3.89 2.15
C PHE A 95 6.87 -5.14 2.66
N ALA A 96 5.68 -5.40 2.15
CA ALA A 96 5.03 -6.68 2.24
C ALA A 96 4.68 -7.17 0.84
N ILE A 97 4.79 -8.48 0.60
CA ILE A 97 4.43 -9.10 -0.68
C ILE A 97 3.46 -10.23 -0.42
N ILE A 98 2.26 -10.12 -0.98
CA ILE A 98 1.25 -11.17 -1.05
C ILE A 98 1.26 -11.71 -2.47
N GLN A 99 1.42 -13.02 -2.58
CA GLN A 99 1.15 -13.77 -3.79
C GLN A 99 -0.26 -14.33 -3.70
N PHE A 100 -1.06 -14.15 -4.74
CA PHE A 100 -2.36 -14.80 -4.82
C PHE A 100 -2.56 -15.49 -6.17
N SER A 101 -3.39 -16.52 -6.14
CA SER A 101 -3.84 -17.30 -7.29
C SER A 101 -5.07 -18.09 -6.85
N GLY A 102 -5.04 -19.43 -6.77
CA GLY A 102 -6.03 -20.23 -6.03
C GLY A 102 -5.76 -20.33 -4.55
N GLN A 103 -4.53 -20.04 -4.14
CA GLN A 103 -4.16 -19.88 -2.74
C GLN A 103 -3.48 -18.53 -2.58
N THR A 104 -3.75 -17.89 -1.45
CA THR A 104 -3.14 -16.62 -1.08
C THR A 104 -2.10 -16.87 -0.02
N THR A 105 -0.88 -16.36 -0.21
CA THR A 105 0.24 -16.53 0.71
C THR A 105 0.99 -15.22 0.86
N VAL A 106 1.29 -14.84 2.10
CA VAL A 106 2.24 -13.76 2.38
C VAL A 106 3.65 -14.31 2.22
N LEU A 107 4.43 -13.71 1.34
CA LEU A 107 5.78 -14.16 1.03
C LEU A 107 6.82 -13.53 1.96
N THR A 108 6.49 -12.37 2.53
CA THR A 108 7.37 -11.60 3.41
C THR A 108 7.02 -11.77 4.88
N SER A 109 8.03 -11.64 5.72
CA SER A 109 7.85 -11.71 7.16
C SER A 109 8.91 -10.88 7.90
N THR A 110 8.60 -10.52 9.13
CA THR A 110 9.57 -9.98 10.08
C THR A 110 9.72 -10.91 11.28
N THR A 111 10.80 -10.73 12.04
CA THR A 111 11.00 -11.43 13.31
C THR A 111 10.71 -10.46 14.44
N ILE A 112 9.72 -10.79 15.26
CA ILE A 112 9.38 -10.04 16.46
C ILE A 112 9.78 -10.82 17.70
N ILE A 113 9.94 -10.13 18.83
CA ILE A 113 10.11 -10.77 20.13
C ILE A 113 8.73 -10.85 20.78
N ASN A 114 8.26 -12.05 21.06
CA ASN A 114 6.97 -12.23 21.72
C ASN A 114 7.04 -11.87 23.21
N SER A 115 5.89 -11.89 23.89
CA SER A 115 5.77 -11.55 25.33
C SER A 115 6.61 -12.44 26.26
N VAL A 116 7.13 -13.56 25.76
CA VAL A 116 7.98 -14.51 26.51
C VAL A 116 9.48 -14.29 26.20
N GLY A 117 9.82 -13.29 25.37
CA GLY A 117 11.20 -13.00 24.97
C GLY A 117 11.74 -13.93 23.89
N VAL A 118 10.88 -14.70 23.21
CA VAL A 118 11.29 -15.65 22.16
C VAL A 118 11.08 -15.01 20.79
N PRO A 119 12.08 -15.09 19.88
CA PRO A 119 11.92 -14.66 18.50
C PRO A 119 10.85 -15.48 17.77
N GLU A 120 9.89 -14.79 17.17
CA GLU A 120 8.79 -15.37 16.39
C GLU A 120 8.74 -14.73 15.01
N ARG A 121 8.55 -15.55 13.97
CA ARG A 121 8.39 -15.08 12.59
C ARG A 121 6.93 -14.75 12.37
N VAL A 122 6.67 -13.51 11.96
CA VAL A 122 5.34 -12.99 11.69
C VAL A 122 5.28 -12.47 10.27
N ASP A 123 4.28 -12.94 9.54
CA ASP A 123 4.04 -12.54 8.16
C ASP A 123 3.59 -11.08 8.07
N GLY A 124 4.08 -10.36 7.07
CA GLY A 124 3.73 -8.95 6.85
C GLY A 124 4.90 -8.10 6.38
N PHE A 125 4.95 -6.86 6.87
CA PHE A 125 5.94 -5.86 6.46
C PHE A 125 7.33 -6.17 7.01
N THR A 126 8.32 -6.02 6.16
CA THR A 126 9.73 -6.24 6.49
C THR A 126 10.62 -5.26 5.75
N ARG A 127 11.84 -5.10 6.27
CA ARG A 127 12.93 -4.34 5.64
C ARG A 127 14.12 -5.23 5.32
N ASP A 128 14.02 -6.52 5.61
CA ASP A 128 15.07 -7.48 5.30
C ASP A 128 15.12 -7.71 3.78
N ARG A 129 16.17 -7.15 3.17
CA ARG A 129 16.44 -7.27 1.73
C ARG A 129 16.42 -8.73 1.26
N GLN A 130 17.02 -9.65 2.03
CA GLN A 130 17.04 -11.06 1.62
C GLN A 130 15.65 -11.68 1.65
N ASN A 131 14.82 -11.31 2.63
CA ASN A 131 13.44 -11.77 2.72
C ASN A 131 12.62 -11.29 1.51
N ILE A 132 12.78 -10.03 1.13
CA ILE A 132 12.07 -9.40 0.00
C ILE A 132 12.54 -9.97 -1.34
N GLU A 133 13.85 -10.11 -1.56
CA GLU A 133 14.39 -10.70 -2.80
C GLU A 133 13.91 -12.14 -3.00
N ASN A 134 13.91 -12.95 -1.93
CA ASN A 134 13.35 -14.30 -1.98
C ASN A 134 11.85 -14.32 -2.29
N ALA A 135 11.09 -13.36 -1.74
CA ALA A 135 9.68 -13.19 -2.06
C ALA A 135 9.47 -12.85 -3.55
N ILE A 136 10.25 -11.92 -4.12
CA ILE A 136 10.17 -11.55 -5.54
C ILE A 136 10.42 -12.75 -6.45
N VAL A 137 11.43 -13.58 -6.15
CA VAL A 137 11.72 -14.79 -6.94
C VAL A 137 10.52 -15.76 -6.95
N ARG A 138 9.79 -15.88 -5.84
CA ARG A 138 8.61 -16.77 -5.75
C ARG A 138 7.43 -16.30 -6.60
N LEU A 139 7.31 -15.01 -6.90
CA LEU A 139 6.26 -14.46 -7.78
C LEU A 139 6.33 -15.00 -9.22
N GLY A 140 7.44 -15.61 -9.62
CA GLY A 140 7.62 -16.23 -10.93
C GLY A 140 6.85 -17.55 -11.11
N VAL A 141 6.31 -18.13 -10.03
CA VAL A 141 5.58 -19.41 -10.08
C VAL A 141 4.11 -19.14 -10.34
N ALA A 142 3.60 -19.59 -11.49
CA ALA A 142 2.19 -19.47 -11.84
C ALA A 142 1.36 -20.67 -11.36
N GLU A 143 0.17 -20.42 -10.83
CA GLU A 143 -0.83 -21.40 -10.34
C GLU A 143 -2.18 -21.21 -11.04
N SER A 144 -3.20 -22.03 -10.79
CA SER A 144 -4.32 -22.19 -11.74
C SER A 144 -5.38 -21.09 -11.75
N THR A 145 -5.80 -20.58 -10.59
CA THR A 145 -7.01 -19.75 -10.45
C THR A 145 -6.68 -18.35 -9.96
N THR A 146 -7.70 -17.48 -9.91
CA THR A 146 -7.62 -16.05 -9.58
C THR A 146 -8.65 -15.73 -8.50
N ASP A 147 -8.26 -15.90 -7.23
CA ASP A 147 -9.08 -15.67 -6.04
C ASP A 147 -8.84 -14.26 -5.47
N TYR A 148 -9.70 -13.31 -5.85
CA TYR A 148 -9.62 -11.94 -5.36
C TYR A 148 -10.09 -11.82 -3.92
N GLU A 149 -11.06 -12.64 -3.52
CA GLU A 149 -11.61 -12.62 -2.17
C GLU A 149 -10.57 -13.07 -1.15
N GLY A 150 -9.87 -14.17 -1.41
CA GLY A 150 -8.75 -14.63 -0.59
C GLY A 150 -7.61 -13.60 -0.56
N ALA A 151 -7.30 -12.98 -1.70
CA ALA A 151 -6.27 -11.95 -1.80
C ALA A 151 -6.58 -10.74 -0.91
N LEU A 152 -7.78 -10.18 -1.03
CA LEU A 152 -8.22 -9.00 -0.27
C LEU A 152 -8.43 -9.32 1.21
N SER A 153 -8.94 -10.52 1.54
CA SER A 153 -9.02 -10.98 2.94
C SER A 153 -7.64 -11.03 3.59
N GLN A 154 -6.62 -11.48 2.85
CA GLN A 154 -5.25 -11.49 3.35
C GLN A 154 -4.67 -10.07 3.47
N VAL A 155 -5.01 -9.14 2.57
CA VAL A 155 -4.65 -7.73 2.71
C VAL A 155 -5.22 -7.15 4.00
N LEU A 156 -6.53 -7.31 4.21
CA LEU A 156 -7.22 -6.85 5.41
C LEU A 156 -6.53 -7.39 6.67
N ARG A 157 -6.22 -8.69 6.69
CA ARG A 157 -5.51 -9.32 7.80
C ARG A 157 -4.12 -8.73 8.01
N VAL A 158 -3.28 -8.65 6.98
CA VAL A 158 -1.91 -8.13 7.09
C VAL A 158 -1.89 -6.69 7.58
N LEU A 159 -2.79 -5.85 7.06
CA LEU A 159 -2.92 -4.45 7.49
C LEU A 159 -3.42 -4.36 8.93
N SER A 160 -4.50 -5.05 9.28
CA SER A 160 -5.07 -5.03 10.64
C SER A 160 -4.05 -5.52 11.66
N ASP A 161 -3.37 -6.63 11.36
CA ASP A 161 -2.34 -7.22 12.21
C ASP A 161 -1.15 -6.28 12.42
N ASP A 162 -0.71 -5.58 11.37
CA ASP A 162 0.36 -4.59 11.47
C ASP A 162 -0.08 -3.34 12.25
N MET A 163 -1.30 -2.86 12.02
CA MET A 163 -1.84 -1.69 12.71
C MET A 163 -2.08 -1.96 14.19
N LEU A 164 -2.57 -3.15 14.56
CA LEU A 164 -2.76 -3.55 15.96
C LEU A 164 -1.46 -3.66 16.75
N ARG A 165 -0.33 -3.92 16.07
CA ARG A 165 0.99 -4.02 16.70
C ARG A 165 1.76 -2.71 16.70
N SER A 166 1.32 -1.71 15.93
CA SER A 166 1.98 -0.42 15.81
C SER A 166 1.49 0.52 16.90
N ASP A 167 2.39 1.37 17.41
CA ASP A 167 2.02 2.40 18.37
C ASP A 167 1.16 3.49 17.70
N GLU A 168 0.23 4.11 18.45
CA GLU A 168 -0.69 5.13 17.91
C GLU A 168 0.05 6.34 17.31
N GLN A 169 1.18 6.71 17.89
CA GLN A 169 2.03 7.80 17.40
C GLN A 169 2.61 7.48 16.01
N ASP A 170 3.10 6.25 15.84
CA ASP A 170 3.63 5.78 14.56
C ASP A 170 2.52 5.65 13.52
N LEU A 171 1.35 5.14 13.90
CA LEU A 171 0.19 5.03 13.01
C LEU A 171 -0.23 6.38 12.44
N SER A 172 -0.37 7.39 13.30
CA SER A 172 -0.78 8.74 12.89
C SER A 172 0.16 9.42 11.88
N ARG A 173 1.39 8.88 11.72
CA ARG A 173 2.42 9.33 10.79
C ARG A 173 2.68 8.34 9.66
N SER A 174 2.13 7.14 9.74
CA SER A 174 2.37 6.04 8.80
C SER A 174 1.50 6.16 7.56
N LYS A 175 2.12 5.91 6.41
CA LYS A 175 1.45 5.83 5.11
C LYS A 175 1.42 4.40 4.62
N TYR A 176 0.22 3.88 4.37
CA TYR A 176 0.00 2.55 3.82
C TYR A 176 -0.38 2.65 2.34
N VAL A 177 0.39 1.98 1.49
CA VAL A 177 0.17 1.95 0.04
C VAL A 177 0.01 0.49 -0.38
N VAL A 178 -1.21 0.11 -0.75
CA VAL A 178 -1.52 -1.21 -1.28
C VAL A 178 -1.53 -1.13 -2.80
N ILE A 179 -0.78 -1.99 -3.47
CA ILE A 179 -0.70 -2.08 -4.93
C ILE A 179 -1.19 -3.46 -5.34
N PHE A 180 -2.41 -3.51 -5.88
CA PHE A 180 -3.06 -4.71 -6.36
C PHE A 180 -2.81 -4.89 -7.86
N LEU A 181 -2.05 -5.91 -8.22
CA LEU A 181 -1.63 -6.20 -9.58
C LEU A 181 -2.28 -7.49 -10.07
N SER A 182 -3.04 -7.41 -11.16
CA SER A 182 -3.71 -8.57 -11.77
C SER A 182 -3.82 -8.43 -13.28
N ASP A 183 -3.99 -9.54 -14.00
CA ASP A 183 -4.15 -9.56 -15.46
C ASP A 183 -5.58 -9.81 -15.95
N GLY A 184 -6.55 -9.96 -15.04
CA GLY A 184 -7.86 -10.45 -15.44
C GLY A 184 -9.01 -10.21 -14.48
N LEU A 185 -10.00 -11.06 -14.64
CA LEU A 185 -11.19 -11.11 -13.79
C LEU A 185 -11.03 -12.25 -12.78
N PRO A 186 -11.70 -12.15 -11.61
CA PRO A 186 -11.78 -13.26 -10.67
C PRO A 186 -12.26 -14.55 -11.35
N ASN A 187 -11.62 -15.68 -11.03
CA ASN A 187 -11.97 -16.99 -11.59
C ASN A 187 -11.54 -18.13 -10.64
N PRO A 188 -12.43 -19.05 -10.24
CA PRO A 188 -13.85 -19.11 -10.59
C PRO A 188 -14.66 -18.02 -9.87
N VAL A 189 -15.75 -17.60 -10.49
CA VAL A 189 -16.80 -16.82 -9.80
C VAL A 189 -17.85 -17.83 -9.35
N ASP A 190 -17.88 -18.13 -8.04
CA ASP A 190 -18.81 -19.11 -7.46
C ASP A 190 -19.59 -18.45 -6.30
N PRO A 191 -20.77 -17.87 -6.57
CA PRO A 191 -21.54 -17.16 -5.55
C PRO A 191 -21.78 -17.99 -4.29
N PRO A 192 -21.58 -17.43 -3.09
CA PRO A 192 -21.37 -16.00 -2.82
C PRO A 192 -19.93 -15.51 -2.98
N THR A 193 -18.98 -16.41 -3.23
CA THR A 193 -17.54 -16.13 -3.20
C THR A 193 -17.00 -15.61 -4.53
N ASN A 194 -15.94 -14.80 -4.45
CA ASN A 194 -15.23 -14.21 -5.57
C ASN A 194 -16.17 -13.45 -6.53
N THR A 195 -17.28 -12.92 -5.99
CA THR A 195 -18.27 -12.15 -6.74
C THR A 195 -17.92 -10.66 -6.65
N ARG A 196 -18.45 -9.85 -7.57
CA ARG A 196 -18.28 -8.39 -7.50
C ARG A 196 -18.75 -7.84 -6.13
N GLY A 197 -19.83 -8.38 -5.58
CA GLY A 197 -20.36 -7.96 -4.29
C GLY A 197 -19.38 -8.23 -3.15
N SER A 198 -18.92 -9.48 -3.00
CA SER A 198 -17.99 -9.86 -1.92
C SER A 198 -16.64 -9.15 -2.06
N ILE A 199 -16.15 -8.94 -3.28
CA ILE A 199 -14.92 -8.18 -3.55
C ILE A 199 -15.07 -6.71 -3.12
N LEU A 200 -16.18 -6.05 -3.46
CA LEU A 200 -16.40 -4.65 -3.09
C LEU A 200 -16.63 -4.48 -1.58
N GLU A 201 -17.26 -5.46 -0.94
CA GLU A 201 -17.40 -5.51 0.52
C GLU A 201 -16.03 -5.52 1.21
N LEU A 202 -15.11 -6.40 0.79
CA LEU A 202 -13.75 -6.44 1.32
C LEU A 202 -12.95 -5.16 1.06
N VAL A 203 -13.12 -4.53 -0.10
CA VAL A 203 -12.50 -3.21 -0.37
C VAL A 203 -13.06 -2.14 0.57
N GLY A 204 -14.35 -2.21 0.89
CA GLY A 204 -15.01 -1.40 1.92
C GLY A 204 -14.37 -1.62 3.29
N GLU A 205 -14.26 -2.86 3.74
CA GLU A 205 -13.63 -3.22 5.02
C GLU A 205 -12.17 -2.75 5.12
N ILE A 206 -11.39 -2.88 4.05
CA ILE A 206 -10.02 -2.34 3.99
C ILE A 206 -10.03 -0.82 4.13
N SER A 207 -10.99 -0.13 3.50
CA SER A 207 -11.12 1.32 3.58
C SER A 207 -11.53 1.78 4.99
N GLU A 208 -12.35 0.99 5.69
CA GLU A 208 -12.76 1.26 7.08
C GLU A 208 -11.61 1.21 8.08
N LEU A 209 -10.53 0.48 7.78
CA LEU A 209 -9.30 0.52 8.60
C LEU A 209 -8.78 1.94 8.81
N LYS A 210 -9.01 2.84 7.84
CA LYS A 210 -8.63 4.25 7.96
C LYS A 210 -9.35 4.93 9.11
N GLU A 211 -10.63 4.63 9.31
CA GLU A 211 -11.45 5.25 10.37
C GLU A 211 -11.16 4.60 11.73
N VAL A 212 -10.92 3.29 11.74
CA VAL A 212 -10.65 2.52 12.96
C VAL A 212 -9.26 2.83 13.54
N PHE A 213 -8.21 2.75 12.71
CA PHE A 213 -6.82 2.89 13.16
C PHE A 213 -6.21 4.27 12.92
N ARG A 214 -6.87 5.12 12.13
CA ARG A 214 -6.46 6.50 11.82
C ARG A 214 -4.98 6.63 11.40
N PRO A 215 -4.51 5.82 10.43
CA PRO A 215 -3.20 6.06 9.85
C PRO A 215 -3.16 7.43 9.17
N ALA A 216 -1.96 7.99 8.97
CA ALA A 216 -1.81 9.25 8.22
C ALA A 216 -2.44 9.15 6.82
N GLU A 217 -2.26 7.98 6.19
CA GLU A 217 -2.76 7.70 4.86
C GLU A 217 -2.90 6.20 4.62
N LEU A 218 -3.99 5.79 3.95
CA LEU A 218 -4.19 4.45 3.42
C LEU A 218 -4.71 4.58 1.99
N ARG A 219 -3.97 4.06 1.01
CA ARG A 219 -4.36 4.06 -0.41
C ARG A 219 -4.30 2.65 -0.99
N LEU A 220 -5.34 2.31 -1.75
CA LEU A 220 -5.37 1.12 -2.59
C LEU A 220 -5.25 1.54 -4.06
N HIS A 221 -4.20 1.08 -4.72
CA HIS A 221 -3.97 1.24 -6.15
C HIS A 221 -4.21 -0.09 -6.84
N THR A 222 -4.86 -0.06 -8.00
CA THR A 222 -5.02 -1.22 -8.86
C THR A 222 -4.22 -1.02 -10.14
N ALA A 223 -3.58 -2.08 -10.62
CA ALA A 223 -2.84 -2.09 -11.85
C ALA A 223 -3.23 -3.33 -12.67
N LEU A 224 -3.61 -3.10 -13.92
CA LEU A 224 -3.99 -4.14 -14.86
C LEU A 224 -2.79 -4.50 -15.74
N VAL A 225 -2.38 -5.76 -15.70
CA VAL A 225 -1.30 -6.30 -16.53
C VAL A 225 -1.87 -6.67 -17.89
N LEU A 226 -1.68 -5.79 -18.87
CA LEU A 226 -2.06 -6.04 -20.24
C LEU A 226 -0.88 -6.64 -21.02
N GLY A 227 -1.15 -7.71 -21.77
CA GLY A 227 -0.12 -8.32 -22.61
C GLY A 227 0.45 -7.38 -23.66
N THR A 228 1.63 -7.73 -24.17
CA THR A 228 2.50 -6.94 -25.07
C THR A 228 1.89 -6.50 -26.41
N GLY A 229 0.59 -6.74 -26.64
CA GLY A 229 -0.19 -6.22 -27.77
C GLY A 229 -1.03 -4.98 -27.48
N LEU A 230 -1.18 -4.56 -26.22
CA LEU A 230 -1.96 -3.39 -25.82
C LEU A 230 -1.06 -2.45 -25.00
N THR A 231 -0.49 -1.44 -25.67
CA THR A 231 0.20 -0.34 -24.98
C THR A 231 -0.80 0.35 -24.04
N GLY A 232 -0.45 0.39 -22.76
CA GLY A 232 -1.36 0.62 -21.64
C GLY A 232 -2.28 1.83 -21.77
N SER A 233 -3.55 1.59 -21.44
CA SER A 233 -4.48 2.64 -21.06
C SER A 233 -4.16 3.04 -19.62
N ARG A 234 -3.84 4.31 -19.38
CA ARG A 234 -3.85 4.86 -18.02
C ARG A 234 -5.30 4.93 -17.55
N CYS A 235 -5.70 4.04 -16.66
CA CYS A 235 -6.90 4.23 -15.85
C CYS A 235 -6.54 5.20 -14.71
N SER A 236 -6.40 6.48 -15.02
CA SER A 236 -6.50 7.51 -13.98
C SER A 236 -7.99 7.69 -13.68
N ASP A 237 -8.35 7.47 -12.41
CA ASP A 237 -9.66 7.69 -11.80
C ASP A 237 -10.74 6.66 -12.15
N VAL A 238 -10.65 5.48 -11.52
CA VAL A 238 -11.83 4.62 -11.33
C VAL A 238 -12.67 5.24 -10.21
N SER A 239 -13.58 6.15 -10.58
CA SER A 239 -14.66 6.61 -9.68
C SER A 239 -15.72 5.50 -9.60
N PHE A 240 -15.90 4.90 -8.43
CA PHE A 240 -16.83 3.79 -8.21
C PHE A 240 -18.33 4.17 -8.24
N GLU A 241 -18.68 5.40 -8.62
CA GLU A 241 -20.03 5.95 -8.43
C GLU A 241 -20.99 5.86 -9.63
N GLN A 242 -20.69 5.19 -10.75
CA GLN A 242 -21.70 5.12 -11.83
C GLN A 242 -21.72 3.82 -12.64
N GLU A 243 -22.92 3.22 -12.69
CA GLU A 243 -23.32 1.99 -13.41
C GLU A 243 -23.21 2.04 -14.94
N SER A 244 -22.61 3.07 -15.55
CA SER A 244 -22.50 3.16 -17.01
C SER A 244 -21.11 2.76 -17.50
N LEU A 245 -21.09 1.71 -18.33
CA LEU A 245 -19.99 1.23 -19.18
C LEU A 245 -18.88 2.29 -19.44
N GLN A 246 -17.84 2.30 -18.61
CA GLN A 246 -16.64 3.08 -18.88
C GLN A 246 -15.73 2.29 -19.82
N THR A 247 -15.73 2.66 -21.10
CA THR A 247 -14.72 2.23 -22.06
C THR A 247 -13.39 2.87 -21.72
N CYS A 248 -12.39 2.06 -21.40
CA CYS A 248 -10.99 2.48 -21.35
C CYS A 248 -10.59 2.95 -22.75
N GLU A 249 -10.65 4.26 -23.00
CA GLU A 249 -10.25 4.83 -24.28
C GLU A 249 -8.73 4.81 -24.38
N SER A 250 -8.19 3.89 -25.20
CA SER A 250 -6.78 3.85 -25.50
C SER A 250 -6.41 5.13 -26.26
N THR A 251 -5.69 6.04 -25.60
CA THR A 251 -5.09 7.17 -26.31
C THR A 251 -3.84 6.63 -27.02
N PRO A 252 -3.80 6.54 -28.37
CA PRO A 252 -2.57 6.17 -29.04
C PRO A 252 -1.54 7.26 -28.76
N THR A 253 -0.49 6.92 -28.01
CA THR A 253 0.65 7.82 -27.82
C THR A 253 1.31 7.98 -29.18
N SER A 254 1.06 9.11 -29.83
CA SER A 254 1.68 9.46 -31.10
C SER A 254 3.18 9.58 -30.88
N ARG A 255 3.90 8.56 -31.32
CA ARG A 255 5.36 8.52 -31.33
C ARG A 255 5.86 9.71 -32.17
N PRO A 256 6.70 10.62 -31.65
CA PRO A 256 7.25 11.69 -32.46
C PRO A 256 8.08 11.09 -33.60
N ALA A 257 7.81 11.55 -34.82
CA ALA A 257 8.45 11.08 -36.04
C ALA A 257 9.98 11.17 -35.93
N ARG A 258 10.64 10.03 -36.14
CA ARG A 258 12.11 9.94 -36.22
C ARG A 258 12.56 10.64 -37.51
N PRO A 259 13.49 11.61 -37.47
CA PRO A 259 13.98 12.25 -38.67
C PRO A 259 14.79 11.25 -39.51
N THR A 260 14.36 11.06 -40.76
CA THR A 260 15.01 10.24 -41.78
C THR A 260 16.35 10.87 -42.15
N THR A 261 17.44 10.33 -41.64
CA THR A 261 18.79 10.66 -42.13
C THR A 261 19.16 9.67 -43.24
N THR A 262 19.10 10.15 -44.47
CA THR A 262 19.61 9.48 -45.66
C THR A 262 21.13 9.43 -45.58
N VAL A 263 21.71 8.24 -45.36
CA VAL A 263 23.14 8.00 -45.58
C VAL A 263 23.29 6.96 -46.68
N SER A 264 23.73 7.47 -47.83
CA SER A 264 24.25 6.71 -48.96
C SER A 264 25.67 6.24 -48.64
N GLY A 265 26.00 4.97 -48.88
CA GLY A 265 27.39 4.52 -48.76
C GLY A 265 27.63 3.02 -48.72
N SER A 266 27.75 2.41 -49.89
CA SER A 266 28.86 1.53 -50.28
C SER A 266 29.20 0.27 -49.44
N ALA A 267 28.79 -0.87 -50.01
CA ALA A 267 29.40 -2.21 -49.97
C ALA A 267 30.80 -2.39 -49.34
N SER A 268 30.94 -3.42 -48.49
CA SER A 268 31.88 -4.55 -48.71
C SER A 268 31.86 -5.56 -47.55
N ARG A 269 31.59 -6.83 -47.89
CA ARG A 269 31.92 -8.05 -47.13
C ARG A 269 33.38 -8.43 -47.46
N PRO A 270 34.16 -9.12 -46.59
CA PRO A 270 33.90 -10.54 -46.32
C PRO A 270 34.38 -11.15 -44.97
N ARG A 271 33.79 -12.33 -44.70
CA ARG A 271 34.28 -13.57 -44.03
C ARG A 271 35.55 -13.57 -43.16
N ARG A 272 35.42 -14.15 -41.96
CA ARG A 272 36.27 -15.23 -41.32
C ARG A 272 35.61 -15.57 -39.96
N SER A 273 35.15 -16.77 -39.59
CA SER A 273 35.70 -18.14 -39.56
C SER A 273 36.89 -18.33 -38.59
N GLY A 274 36.61 -18.89 -37.41
CA GLY A 274 37.54 -19.46 -36.44
C GLY A 274 36.75 -19.75 -35.14
N SER A 275 36.24 -20.95 -34.85
CA SER A 275 36.88 -22.26 -34.59
C SER A 275 37.61 -22.33 -33.23
N CYS A 276 37.06 -23.20 -32.39
CA CYS A 276 37.70 -24.07 -31.39
C CYS A 276 38.38 -23.46 -30.15
N ALA A 277 37.85 -23.81 -28.97
CA ALA A 277 38.58 -24.65 -28.01
C ALA A 277 37.63 -25.28 -26.97
N ARG A 278 37.74 -26.61 -26.85
CA ARG A 278 37.13 -27.50 -25.86
C ARG A 278 38.08 -27.68 -24.68
N CYS A 279 37.48 -27.77 -23.48
CA CYS A 279 37.85 -28.63 -22.33
C CYS A 279 39.21 -28.38 -21.61
N PRO A 280 39.41 -28.86 -20.35
CA PRO A 280 38.64 -29.89 -19.64
C PRO A 280 38.25 -29.63 -18.17
N ARG A 281 37.35 -30.52 -17.71
CA ARG A 281 37.05 -30.92 -16.33
C ARG A 281 38.30 -31.40 -15.58
N GLN A 282 38.38 -31.07 -14.30
CA GLN A 282 39.01 -31.78 -13.16
C GLN A 282 38.36 -31.16 -11.90
N GLY A 283 38.03 -31.81 -10.81
CA GLY A 283 38.16 -33.18 -10.34
C GLY A 283 37.40 -33.28 -9.00
N THR A 284 36.96 -34.49 -8.68
CA THR A 284 36.13 -34.87 -7.54
C THR A 284 36.94 -35.16 -6.26
N ALA A 285 36.28 -34.90 -5.11
CA ALA A 285 36.37 -35.59 -3.80
C ALA A 285 37.52 -35.22 -2.82
N PRO A 286 37.45 -35.59 -1.50
CA PRO A 286 36.33 -36.05 -0.67
C PRO A 286 36.19 -35.34 0.71
N ALA A 287 35.17 -35.78 1.45
CA ALA A 287 34.87 -35.54 2.86
C ALA A 287 35.95 -36.00 3.87
N GLY A 288 35.96 -35.39 5.06
CA GLY A 288 36.74 -35.88 6.20
C GLY A 288 36.69 -35.04 7.48
N ALA A 289 35.79 -35.43 8.39
CA ALA A 289 35.98 -35.55 9.85
C ALA A 289 36.47 -34.37 10.74
N SER A 290 35.56 -34.01 11.67
CA SER A 290 35.72 -34.13 13.14
C SER A 290 36.68 -33.20 13.92
N ARG A 291 36.05 -32.56 14.93
CA ARG A 291 36.43 -32.51 16.36
C ARG A 291 37.15 -31.26 16.93
N THR A 292 36.48 -30.76 17.99
CA THR A 292 37.02 -30.24 19.28
C THR A 292 37.53 -28.79 19.44
N ALA A 293 36.71 -28.02 20.16
CA ALA A 293 36.98 -27.33 21.44
C ALA A 293 38.03 -26.18 21.54
N ARG A 294 37.56 -25.00 21.97
CA ARG A 294 38.02 -24.15 23.11
C ARG A 294 37.26 -22.79 23.07
N ARG A 295 36.52 -22.38 24.12
CA ARG A 295 36.92 -21.43 25.20
C ARG A 295 37.78 -20.27 24.65
N SER A 296 37.45 -18.98 24.78
CA SER A 296 37.20 -18.21 26.01
C SER A 296 36.84 -16.74 25.72
N THR A 297 36.43 -16.01 26.77
CA THR A 297 36.53 -14.54 27.02
C THR A 297 35.65 -13.60 26.16
N SER A 298 34.56 -13.03 26.69
CA SER A 298 34.50 -11.92 27.67
C SER A 298 35.02 -10.59 27.11
N CYS A 299 34.11 -9.70 26.75
CA CYS A 299 34.25 -8.26 26.98
C CYS A 299 32.86 -7.67 27.26
N ALA A 300 32.64 -7.32 28.52
CA ALA A 300 31.60 -6.41 28.92
C ALA A 300 32.01 -4.98 28.55
N SER A 301 31.09 -4.19 27.98
CA SER A 301 31.21 -2.74 27.97
C SER A 301 29.90 -2.13 28.42
N THR A 302 29.88 -1.74 29.69
CA THR A 302 28.93 -0.84 30.33
C THR A 302 29.04 0.55 29.68
N SER A 303 27.93 1.15 29.25
CA SER A 303 27.86 2.61 29.10
C SER A 303 26.44 3.15 29.18
N ARG A 304 26.12 3.61 30.40
CA ARG A 304 25.46 4.88 30.76
C ARG A 304 24.14 5.29 30.11
N ALA A 305 23.17 5.38 31.02
CA ALA A 305 22.01 6.26 31.01
C ALA A 305 22.35 7.75 30.81
N SER A 306 21.48 8.44 30.09
CA SER A 306 21.17 9.88 30.12
C SER A 306 19.97 10.08 29.17
N VAL A 307 18.98 10.93 29.37
CA VAL A 307 18.55 11.84 30.44
C VAL A 307 17.06 12.06 30.18
N ALA A 308 16.28 12.13 31.25
CA ALA A 308 14.85 12.46 31.22
C ALA A 308 14.62 13.92 30.80
N CYS A 309 13.66 14.16 29.91
CA CYS A 309 13.02 15.46 29.81
C CYS A 309 12.01 15.60 30.95
N SER A 310 12.37 16.41 31.95
CA SER A 310 11.46 16.96 32.93
C SER A 310 11.30 18.45 32.62
N ARG A 311 10.09 18.83 32.19
CA ARG A 311 9.33 20.04 32.56
C ARG A 311 8.06 20.12 31.75
#